data_AF-A0A1M5L4N7-F1
#
_entry.id   AF-A0A1M5L4N7-F1
#
_cell.length_a   1.000
_cell.length_b   1.000
_cell.length_c   1.000
_cell.angle_alpha   90.00
_cell.angle_beta   90.00
_cell.angle_gamma   90.00
#
_symmetry.space_group_name_H-M   'P 1'
#
loop_
_entity.id
_entity.type
_entity.pdbx_description
1 polymer ?
#
loop_
_entity_poly.entity_id
_entity_poly.type
_entity_poly.pdbx_seq_one_letter_code
_entity_poly.pdbx_strand_id
1 'polypeptide(L)'
;MEISKELEHKIHFLLSKGKKIEAVKLVKNTTNCGLKEAKDFVDSFSPAQFRSSGVPTPDMEVELRSLVQQGKKIEAVKLYKDRTGAGLKDSLVYIESLIEKAKPLTPNPGIKSRETQLEDIVKQQEKELKPRSGCFIATACYGDYSAPEVLVLRTFRDQELMTSVLGRAFVRFYYVVSPFFARQLDRSDVAKHLLRKHLLNGMVNRLSNKRK
;
A
#
# COMPACT_ATOMS: atom_id res chain seq x y z
N MET A 1 -32.84 26.96 33.38
CA MET A 1 -33.26 25.87 34.28
C MET A 1 -32.39 25.97 35.51
N GLU A 2 -32.94 26.43 36.62
CA GLU A 2 -32.23 26.37 37.91
C GLU A 2 -32.59 25.04 38.56
N ILE A 3 -31.57 24.23 38.85
CA ILE A 3 -31.73 22.95 39.54
C ILE A 3 -31.01 23.06 40.88
N SER A 4 -31.53 22.37 41.91
CA SER A 4 -30.85 22.24 43.21
C SER A 4 -29.41 21.75 43.05
N LYS A 5 -28.46 22.42 43.73
CA LYS A 5 -27.03 22.08 43.78
C LYS A 5 -26.76 20.61 44.14
N GLU A 6 -27.69 19.99 44.87
CA GLU A 6 -27.60 18.56 45.21
C GLU A 6 -27.75 17.64 43.99
N LEU A 7 -28.59 18.02 43.02
CA LEU A 7 -28.78 17.26 41.79
C LEU A 7 -27.56 17.42 40.88
N GLU A 8 -26.97 18.61 40.80
CA GLU A 8 -25.72 18.86 40.07
C GLU A 8 -24.58 17.97 40.59
N HIS A 9 -24.40 17.86 41.91
CA HIS A 9 -23.41 16.96 42.50
C HIS A 9 -23.68 15.48 42.16
N LYS A 10 -24.94 15.04 42.17
CA LYS A 10 -25.30 13.66 41.79
C LYS A 10 -25.04 13.39 40.31
N ILE A 11 -25.32 14.35 39.44
CA ILE A 11 -24.99 14.28 38.01
C ILE A 11 -23.48 14.16 37.84
N HIS A 12 -22.69 15.01 38.48
CA HIS A 12 -21.23 14.97 38.40
C HIS A 12 -20.65 13.64 38.91
N PHE A 13 -21.19 13.10 40.01
CA PHE A 13 -20.80 11.80 40.56
C PHE A 13 -21.15 10.62 39.64
N LEU A 14 -22.29 10.65 38.96
CA LEU A 14 -22.67 9.62 37.99
C LEU A 14 -21.82 9.70 36.72
N LEU A 15 -21.47 10.93 36.29
CA LEU A 15 -20.57 11.16 35.16
C LEU A 15 -19.14 10.69 35.48
N SER A 16 -18.62 10.95 36.67
CA SER A 16 -17.28 10.48 37.07
C SER A 16 -17.18 8.95 37.16
N LYS A 17 -18.32 8.26 37.33
CA LYS A 17 -18.42 6.79 37.30
C LYS A 17 -18.72 6.23 35.90
N GLY A 18 -18.77 7.07 34.86
CA GLY A 18 -19.09 6.66 33.48
C GLY A 18 -20.56 6.26 33.28
N LYS A 19 -21.45 6.49 34.24
CA LYS A 19 -22.85 6.05 34.23
C LYS A 19 -23.77 7.10 33.60
N LYS A 20 -23.49 7.46 32.35
CA LYS A 20 -24.19 8.55 31.63
C LYS A 20 -25.70 8.30 31.47
N ILE A 21 -26.12 7.06 31.22
CA ILE A 21 -27.54 6.72 31.04
C ILE A 21 -28.32 6.92 32.35
N GLU A 22 -27.71 6.56 33.49
CA GLU A 22 -28.31 6.77 34.81
C GLU A 22 -28.42 8.27 35.14
N ALA A 23 -27.43 9.08 34.75
CA ALA A 23 -27.49 10.54 34.91
C ALA A 23 -28.63 11.18 34.10
N VAL A 24 -28.82 10.78 32.84
CA VAL A 24 -29.91 11.28 31.98
C VAL A 24 -31.28 10.85 32.53
N LYS A 25 -31.39 9.61 33.02
CA LYS A 25 -32.60 9.09 33.66
C LYS A 25 -32.93 9.87 34.94
N LEU A 26 -31.92 10.20 35.73
CA LEU A 26 -32.07 10.99 36.95
C LEU A 26 -32.63 12.39 36.63
N VAL A 27 -32.02 13.11 35.68
CA VAL A 27 -32.49 14.44 35.26
C VAL A 27 -33.93 14.38 34.75
N LYS A 28 -34.23 13.45 33.83
CA LYS A 28 -35.59 13.28 33.28
C LYS A 28 -36.64 13.06 34.37
N ASN A 29 -36.34 12.22 35.36
CA ASN A 29 -37.29 11.88 36.41
C ASN A 29 -37.49 13.02 37.43
N THR A 30 -36.48 13.86 37.65
CA THR A 30 -36.54 14.93 38.66
C THR A 30 -37.13 16.23 38.08
N THR A 31 -36.84 16.56 36.83
CA THR A 31 -37.31 17.81 36.19
C THR A 31 -38.50 17.60 35.26
N ASN A 32 -38.90 16.35 35.02
CA ASN A 32 -39.97 15.97 34.09
C ASN A 32 -39.80 16.56 32.67
N CYS A 33 -38.56 16.80 32.26
CA CYS A 33 -38.22 17.38 30.96
C CYS A 33 -38.20 16.33 29.84
N GLY A 34 -38.19 16.78 28.59
CA GLY A 34 -38.08 15.88 27.44
C GLY A 34 -36.78 15.06 27.48
N LEU A 35 -36.79 13.85 26.87
CA LEU A 35 -35.59 12.99 26.81
C LEU A 35 -34.41 13.71 26.13
N LYS A 36 -34.70 14.55 25.14
CA LYS A 36 -33.71 15.37 24.43
C LYS A 36 -33.12 16.44 25.36
N GLU A 37 -33.96 17.17 26.08
CA GLU A 37 -33.54 18.21 27.02
C GLU A 37 -32.72 17.64 28.18
N ALA A 38 -33.11 16.47 28.71
CA ALA A 38 -32.37 15.77 29.76
C ALA A 38 -30.96 15.38 29.29
N LYS A 39 -30.85 14.91 28.04
CA LYS A 39 -29.57 14.56 27.44
C LYS A 39 -28.69 15.80 27.23
N ASP A 40 -29.24 16.84 26.62
CA ASP A 40 -28.51 18.07 26.31
C ASP A 40 -28.02 18.78 27.60
N PHE A 41 -28.81 18.68 28.68
CA PHE A 41 -28.42 19.16 30.00
C PHE A 41 -27.28 18.32 30.60
N VAL A 42 -27.37 16.99 30.64
CA VAL A 42 -26.25 16.15 31.14
C VAL A 42 -24.99 16.33 30.29
N ASP A 43 -25.15 16.56 28.99
CA ASP A 43 -24.05 16.83 28.06
C ASP A 43 -23.36 18.18 28.31
N SER A 44 -24.01 19.15 28.98
CA SER A 44 -23.41 20.44 29.37
C SER A 44 -22.59 20.36 30.67
N PHE A 45 -22.95 19.46 31.60
CA PHE A 45 -22.19 19.19 32.84
C PHE A 45 -21.05 18.21 32.68
N SER A 46 -21.01 17.50 31.54
CA SER A 46 -19.85 16.71 31.17
C SER A 46 -18.68 17.67 30.95
N PRO A 47 -17.65 17.70 31.82
CA PRO A 47 -16.44 18.44 31.50
C PRO A 47 -15.94 17.89 30.17
N ALA A 48 -15.33 18.73 29.33
CA ALA A 48 -14.90 18.38 27.98
C ALA A 48 -14.01 17.11 27.88
N GLN A 49 -13.64 16.51 29.01
CA GLN A 49 -13.03 15.20 29.19
C GLN A 49 -13.97 13.99 28.97
N PHE A 50 -15.30 14.15 29.07
CA PHE A 50 -16.30 13.09 28.80
C PHE A 50 -17.18 13.39 27.57
N ARG A 51 -16.90 14.49 26.85
CA ARG A 51 -16.99 14.38 25.40
C ARG A 51 -15.99 13.29 25.09
N SER A 52 -16.47 12.14 24.61
CA SER A 52 -15.63 11.15 23.96
C SER A 52 -14.97 11.85 22.78
N SER A 53 -13.94 12.64 23.06
CA SER A 53 -13.00 13.12 22.08
C SER A 53 -12.54 11.84 21.44
N GLY A 54 -12.87 11.63 20.16
CA GLY A 54 -12.33 10.55 19.34
C GLY A 54 -10.82 10.77 19.14
N VAL A 55 -10.11 10.95 20.24
CA VAL A 55 -8.72 11.26 20.42
C VAL A 55 -8.25 10.20 21.39
N PRO A 56 -7.60 9.14 20.88
CA PRO A 56 -7.07 8.10 21.74
C PRO A 56 -5.92 8.66 22.58
N THR A 57 -5.75 8.10 23.78
CA THR A 57 -4.59 8.39 24.60
C THR A 57 -3.32 7.91 23.90
N PRO A 58 -2.16 8.51 24.19
CA PRO A 58 -0.89 8.14 23.56
C PRO A 58 -0.55 6.65 23.71
N ASP A 59 -0.90 6.06 24.85
CA ASP A 59 -0.72 4.63 25.14
C ASP A 59 -1.59 3.73 24.24
N MET A 60 -2.86 4.10 24.06
CA MET A 60 -3.75 3.43 23.11
C MET A 60 -3.25 3.55 21.67
N GLU A 61 -2.68 4.70 21.29
CA GLU A 61 -2.18 4.92 19.93
C GLU A 61 -1.00 4.00 19.59
N VAL A 62 -0.10 3.74 20.55
CA VAL A 62 1.01 2.79 20.38
C VAL A 62 0.48 1.37 20.14
N GLU A 63 -0.49 0.94 20.94
CA GLU A 63 -1.12 -0.37 20.81
C GLU A 63 -1.86 -0.52 19.46
N LEU A 64 -2.60 0.51 19.05
CA LEU A 64 -3.31 0.55 17.76
C LEU A 64 -2.35 0.54 16.58
N ARG A 65 -1.23 1.27 16.64
CA ARG A 65 -0.18 1.26 15.60
C ARG A 65 0.43 -0.14 15.45
N SER A 66 0.70 -0.83 16.56
CA SER A 66 1.20 -2.21 16.55
C SER A 66 0.22 -3.18 15.87
N LEU A 67 -1.08 -3.11 16.23
CA LEU A 67 -2.12 -3.94 15.62
C LEU A 67 -2.31 -3.67 14.12
N VAL A 68 -2.21 -2.40 13.72
CA VAL A 68 -2.27 -1.99 12.31
C VAL A 68 -1.09 -2.55 11.52
N GLN A 69 0.12 -2.49 12.06
CA GLN A 69 1.33 -3.01 11.42
C GLN A 69 1.29 -4.54 11.25
N GLN A 70 0.68 -5.25 12.21
CA GLN A 70 0.43 -6.68 12.15
C GLN A 70 -0.70 -7.07 11.18
N GLY A 71 -1.37 -6.09 10.55
CA GLY A 71 -2.49 -6.33 9.63
C GLY A 71 -3.82 -6.65 10.31
N LYS A 72 -3.89 -6.59 11.65
CA LYS A 72 -5.09 -6.94 12.45
C LYS A 72 -6.06 -5.77 12.58
N LYS A 73 -6.54 -5.27 11.44
CA LYS A 73 -7.39 -4.06 11.36
C LYS A 73 -8.70 -4.19 12.16
N ILE A 74 -9.31 -5.37 12.14
CA ILE A 74 -10.58 -5.64 12.84
C ILE A 74 -10.39 -5.51 14.35
N GLU A 75 -9.30 -6.04 14.90
CA GLU A 75 -8.96 -5.92 16.32
C GLU A 75 -8.66 -4.47 16.70
N ALA A 76 -7.95 -3.73 15.85
CA ALA A 76 -7.66 -2.32 16.08
C ALA A 76 -8.94 -1.46 16.13
N VAL A 77 -9.88 -1.69 15.21
CA VAL A 77 -11.19 -1.01 15.19
C VAL A 77 -12.00 -1.35 16.44
N LYS A 78 -11.99 -2.62 16.86
CA LYS A 78 -12.67 -3.08 18.07
C LYS A 78 -12.08 -2.41 19.32
N LEU A 79 -10.75 -2.43 19.47
CA LEU A 79 -10.06 -1.82 20.60
C LEU A 79 -10.32 -0.32 20.71
N TYR A 80 -10.27 0.39 19.58
CA TYR A 80 -10.57 1.82 19.53
C TYR A 80 -12.02 2.10 19.95
N LYS A 81 -12.98 1.34 19.41
CA LYS A 81 -14.39 1.45 19.76
C LYS A 81 -14.65 1.18 21.24
N ASP A 82 -14.07 0.12 21.79
CA ASP A 82 -14.32 -0.31 23.17
C ASP A 82 -13.74 0.68 24.19
N ARG A 83 -12.60 1.33 23.89
CA ARG A 83 -11.97 2.30 24.80
C ARG A 83 -12.41 3.75 24.60
N THR A 84 -12.78 4.16 23.38
CA THR A 84 -13.19 5.55 23.10
C THR A 84 -14.71 5.74 23.06
N GLY A 85 -15.49 4.66 22.93
CA GLY A 85 -16.93 4.71 22.72
C GLY A 85 -17.35 5.28 21.36
N ALA A 86 -16.42 5.46 20.43
CA ALA A 86 -16.67 6.06 19.12
C ALA A 86 -17.58 5.19 18.24
N GLY A 87 -18.25 5.82 17.26
CA GLY A 87 -19.05 5.11 16.27
C GLY A 87 -18.19 4.21 15.38
N LEU A 88 -18.81 3.22 14.73
CA LEU A 88 -18.09 2.30 13.83
C LEU A 88 -17.40 3.08 12.70
N LYS A 89 -18.06 4.10 12.15
CA LYS A 89 -17.53 4.96 11.09
C LYS A 89 -16.31 5.76 11.58
N ASP A 90 -16.40 6.39 12.74
CA ASP A 90 -15.31 7.18 13.32
C ASP A 90 -14.11 6.31 13.68
N SER A 91 -14.38 5.08 14.12
CA SER A 91 -13.34 4.08 14.41
C SER A 91 -12.59 3.68 13.15
N LEU A 92 -13.29 3.47 12.04
CA LEU A 92 -12.67 3.14 10.75
C LEU A 92 -11.81 4.29 10.24
N VAL A 93 -12.33 5.52 10.24
CA VAL A 93 -11.61 6.72 9.79
C VAL A 93 -10.32 6.92 10.58
N TYR A 94 -10.37 6.71 11.90
CA TYR A 94 -9.18 6.84 12.74
C TYR A 94 -8.11 5.79 12.42
N ILE A 95 -8.50 4.51 12.32
CA ILE A 95 -7.58 3.42 11.99
C ILE A 95 -7.01 3.58 10.57
N GLU A 96 -7.80 4.05 9.61
CA GLU A 96 -7.33 4.40 8.27
C GLU A 96 -6.27 5.50 8.30
N SER A 97 -6.45 6.53 9.14
CA SER A 97 -5.43 7.57 9.32
C SER A 97 -4.12 7.04 9.94
N LEU A 98 -4.21 6.03 10.81
CA LEU A 98 -3.02 5.36 11.36
C LEU A 98 -2.33 4.48 10.32
N ILE A 99 -3.09 3.79 9.48
CA ILE A 99 -2.57 3.03 8.34
C ILE A 99 -1.86 3.98 7.36
N GLU A 100 -2.43 5.15 7.10
CA GLU A 100 -1.87 6.16 6.22
C GLU A 100 -0.56 6.73 6.76
N LYS A 101 -0.50 7.02 8.07
CA LYS A 101 0.72 7.44 8.77
C LYS A 101 1.79 6.33 8.86
N ALA A 102 1.38 5.06 8.96
CA ALA A 102 2.27 3.92 9.03
C ALA A 102 2.77 3.46 7.65
N LYS A 103 2.16 3.93 6.57
CA LYS A 103 2.70 3.78 5.22
C LYS A 103 3.96 4.63 5.15
N PRO A 104 5.14 4.06 4.84
CA PRO A 104 6.32 4.88 4.62
C PRO A 104 5.97 5.89 3.53
N LEU A 105 6.22 7.17 3.84
CA LEU A 105 5.94 8.33 3.00
C LEU A 105 6.07 7.95 1.52
N THR A 106 4.94 7.88 0.81
CA THR A 106 5.00 8.06 -0.63
C THR A 106 5.64 9.44 -0.86
N PRO A 107 6.70 9.55 -1.67
CA PRO A 107 7.50 10.77 -1.72
C PRO A 107 6.63 11.99 -2.03
N ASN A 108 6.61 12.95 -1.10
CA ASN A 108 6.08 14.29 -1.33
C ASN A 108 7.04 15.02 -2.30
N PRO A 109 6.60 15.52 -3.47
CA PRO A 109 7.47 16.06 -4.52
C PRO A 109 8.22 17.37 -4.19
N GLY A 110 8.24 17.82 -2.93
CA GLY A 110 8.67 19.18 -2.56
C GLY A 110 9.97 19.33 -1.76
N ILE A 111 10.61 18.27 -1.25
CA ILE A 111 11.85 18.41 -0.45
C ILE A 111 12.87 17.36 -0.92
N LYS A 112 13.86 17.78 -1.72
CA LYS A 112 14.97 16.92 -2.14
C LYS A 112 16.06 16.92 -1.06
N SER A 113 15.90 16.10 -0.02
CA SER A 113 16.96 15.82 0.95
C SER A 113 18.02 14.92 0.32
N ARG A 114 19.31 15.11 0.67
CA ARG A 114 20.47 14.40 0.11
C ARG A 114 20.37 12.86 0.23
N GLU A 115 19.60 12.36 1.19
CA GLU A 115 19.29 10.94 1.38
C GLU A 115 18.50 10.36 0.20
N THR A 116 17.53 11.13 -0.34
CA THR A 116 16.79 10.74 -1.55
C THR A 116 17.69 10.74 -2.78
N GLN A 117 18.73 11.57 -2.83
CA GLN A 117 19.68 11.56 -3.96
C GLN A 117 20.51 10.26 -3.99
N LEU A 118 20.94 9.76 -2.82
CA LEU A 118 21.67 8.49 -2.74
C LEU A 118 20.76 7.30 -3.10
N GLU A 119 19.52 7.29 -2.59
CA GLU A 119 18.53 6.28 -2.94
C GLU A 119 18.14 6.32 -4.42
N ASP A 120 17.96 7.51 -5.00
CA ASP A 120 17.66 7.69 -6.42
C ASP A 120 18.85 7.26 -7.30
N ILE A 121 20.09 7.54 -6.88
CA ILE A 121 21.30 7.09 -7.60
C ILE A 121 21.42 5.56 -7.55
N VAL A 122 21.24 4.93 -6.38
CA VAL A 122 21.27 3.46 -6.25
C VAL A 122 20.13 2.82 -7.03
N LYS A 123 18.92 3.38 -6.97
CA LYS A 123 17.74 2.86 -7.67
C LYS A 123 17.81 3.09 -9.18
N GLN A 124 18.45 4.17 -9.62
CA GLN A 124 18.80 4.36 -11.03
C GLN A 124 19.83 3.33 -11.48
N GLN A 125 20.87 3.07 -10.67
CA GLN A 125 21.83 2.01 -10.94
C GLN A 125 21.17 0.62 -10.99
N GLU A 126 20.26 0.29 -10.07
CA GLU A 126 19.51 -0.97 -10.10
C GLU A 126 18.57 -1.09 -11.31
N LYS A 127 18.01 0.04 -11.78
CA LYS A 127 17.15 0.07 -12.98
C LYS A 127 17.97 -0.05 -14.28
N GLU A 128 19.21 0.42 -14.27
CA GLU A 128 20.20 0.22 -15.33
C GLU A 128 20.74 -1.22 -15.33
N LEU A 129 20.96 -1.79 -14.13
CA LEU A 129 21.49 -3.15 -13.92
C LEU A 129 20.43 -4.25 -14.12
N LYS A 130 19.14 -3.95 -13.91
CA LYS A 130 18.07 -4.91 -14.24
C LYS A 130 18.01 -5.08 -15.75
N PRO A 131 18.32 -6.28 -16.28
CA PRO A 131 18.27 -6.52 -17.71
C PRO A 131 16.86 -6.25 -18.19
N ARG A 132 16.69 -5.24 -19.06
CA ARG A 132 15.39 -4.95 -19.68
C ARG A 132 14.92 -6.24 -20.35
N SER A 133 13.84 -6.82 -19.83
CA SER A 133 13.26 -8.11 -20.24
C SER A 133 13.04 -8.10 -21.75
N GLY A 134 13.96 -8.78 -22.46
CA GLY A 134 14.23 -8.43 -23.85
C GLY A 134 14.32 -9.61 -24.82
N CYS A 135 14.78 -10.77 -24.38
CA CYS A 135 15.05 -11.87 -25.29
C CYS A 135 14.81 -13.23 -24.60
N PHE A 136 13.57 -13.54 -24.26
CA PHE A 136 13.22 -14.76 -23.51
C PHE A 136 13.71 -16.06 -24.18
N ILE A 137 13.57 -16.16 -25.49
CA ILE A 137 14.01 -17.35 -26.24
C ILE A 137 15.55 -17.38 -26.37
N ALA A 138 16.19 -16.23 -26.64
CA ALA A 138 17.64 -16.19 -26.82
C ALA A 138 18.37 -16.51 -25.51
N THR A 139 17.92 -15.95 -24.38
CA THR A 139 18.47 -16.28 -23.06
C THR A 139 18.24 -17.75 -22.71
N ALA A 140 17.10 -18.33 -23.06
CA ALA A 140 16.86 -19.78 -22.85
C ALA A 140 17.79 -20.68 -23.70
N CYS A 141 18.25 -20.22 -24.87
CA CYS A 141 19.14 -21.00 -25.76
C CYS A 141 20.63 -20.78 -25.48
N TYR A 142 21.04 -19.56 -25.11
CA TYR A 142 22.44 -19.18 -24.88
C TYR A 142 22.85 -19.22 -23.40
N GLY A 143 21.88 -19.34 -22.48
CA GLY A 143 22.10 -19.52 -21.06
C GLY A 143 22.36 -18.23 -20.28
N ASP A 144 22.88 -17.20 -20.93
CA ASP A 144 23.24 -15.94 -20.27
C ASP A 144 22.70 -14.70 -21.01
N TYR A 145 22.31 -13.67 -20.26
CA TYR A 145 21.77 -12.43 -20.83
C TYR A 145 22.85 -11.54 -21.45
N SER A 146 24.10 -11.64 -20.99
CA SER A 146 25.26 -10.91 -21.49
C SER A 146 26.05 -11.66 -22.57
N ALA A 147 25.60 -12.84 -22.98
CA ALA A 147 26.20 -13.59 -24.07
C ALA A 147 26.27 -12.74 -25.37
N PRO A 148 27.39 -12.75 -26.11
CA PRO A 148 27.61 -11.90 -27.26
C PRO A 148 26.54 -12.10 -28.34
N GLU A 149 26.04 -13.32 -28.52
CA GLU A 149 24.96 -13.64 -29.45
C GLU A 149 23.63 -12.97 -29.08
N VAL A 150 23.31 -12.91 -27.78
CA VAL A 150 22.10 -12.25 -27.28
C VAL A 150 22.20 -10.74 -27.46
N LEU A 151 23.39 -10.17 -27.25
CA LEU A 151 23.65 -8.74 -27.47
C LEU A 151 23.47 -8.35 -28.94
N VAL A 152 23.94 -9.18 -29.88
CA VAL A 152 23.72 -8.96 -31.33
C VAL A 152 22.23 -8.90 -31.65
N LEU A 153 21.44 -9.87 -31.15
CA LEU A 153 20.00 -9.91 -31.37
C LEU A 153 19.27 -8.73 -30.71
N ARG A 154 19.68 -8.33 -29.50
CA ARG A 154 19.13 -7.17 -28.80
C ARG A 154 19.36 -5.89 -29.59
N THR A 155 20.57 -5.72 -30.10
CA THR A 155 20.91 -4.53 -30.88
C THR A 155 20.19 -4.51 -32.23
N PHE A 156 20.01 -5.67 -32.88
CA PHE A 156 19.18 -5.78 -34.08
C PHE A 156 17.71 -5.42 -33.82
N ARG A 157 17.14 -5.89 -32.71
CA ARG A 157 15.79 -5.48 -32.27
C ARG A 157 15.71 -3.96 -32.14
N ASP A 158 16.67 -3.36 -31.45
CA ASP A 158 16.63 -1.93 -31.12
C ASP A 158 16.91 -1.01 -32.31
N GLN A 159 17.83 -1.39 -33.20
CA GLN A 159 18.25 -0.56 -34.33
C GLN A 159 17.45 -0.80 -35.61
N GLU A 160 16.93 -2.01 -35.85
CA GLU A 160 16.28 -2.37 -37.12
C GLU A 160 14.78 -2.61 -36.94
N LEU A 161 14.36 -3.35 -35.90
CA LEU A 161 12.94 -3.67 -35.72
C LEU A 161 12.17 -2.49 -35.09
N MET A 162 12.76 -1.78 -34.14
CA MET A 162 12.05 -0.70 -33.45
C MET A 162 11.90 0.57 -34.29
N THR A 163 12.63 0.73 -35.39
CA THR A 163 12.55 1.90 -36.28
C THR A 163 11.25 1.92 -37.08
N SER A 164 10.74 0.75 -37.50
CA SER A 164 9.51 0.62 -38.29
C SER A 164 8.27 0.30 -37.45
N VAL A 165 7.09 0.73 -37.90
CA VAL A 165 5.80 0.43 -37.23
C VAL A 165 5.55 -1.09 -37.19
N LEU A 166 5.83 -1.78 -38.30
CA LEU A 166 5.69 -3.24 -38.41
C LEU A 166 6.65 -3.97 -37.48
N GLY A 167 7.91 -3.54 -37.40
CA GLY A 167 8.87 -4.15 -36.49
C GLY A 167 8.51 -3.94 -35.02
N ARG A 168 7.96 -2.78 -34.63
CA ARG A 168 7.40 -2.57 -33.29
C ARG A 168 6.24 -3.52 -32.98
N ALA A 169 5.35 -3.76 -33.94
CA ALA A 169 4.24 -4.72 -33.77
C ALA A 169 4.77 -6.16 -33.61
N PHE A 170 5.75 -6.55 -34.41
CA PHE A 170 6.42 -7.86 -34.30
C PHE A 170 7.07 -8.06 -32.93
N VAL A 171 7.81 -7.06 -32.43
CA VAL A 171 8.47 -7.12 -31.12
C VAL A 171 7.45 -7.26 -29.99
N ARG A 172 6.32 -6.55 -30.07
CA ARG A 172 5.22 -6.68 -29.10
C ARG A 172 4.63 -8.10 -29.11
N PHE A 173 4.32 -8.63 -30.29
CA PHE A 173 3.82 -10.00 -30.42
C PHE A 173 4.82 -11.00 -29.84
N TYR A 174 6.10 -10.85 -30.18
CA TYR A 174 7.18 -11.65 -29.61
C TYR A 174 7.17 -11.61 -28.08
N TYR A 175 7.05 -10.44 -27.44
CA TYR A 175 7.04 -10.37 -25.97
C TYR A 175 5.83 -10.99 -25.30
N VAL A 176 4.67 -10.95 -25.95
CA VAL A 176 3.46 -11.58 -25.41
C VAL A 176 3.59 -13.10 -25.47
N VAL A 177 4.15 -13.63 -26.55
CA VAL A 177 4.11 -15.06 -26.84
C VAL A 177 5.38 -15.79 -26.38
N SER A 178 6.53 -15.14 -26.40
CA SER A 178 7.83 -15.74 -26.08
C SER A 178 7.99 -16.29 -24.67
N PRO A 179 7.39 -15.74 -23.58
CA PRO A 179 7.52 -16.32 -22.24
C PRO A 179 6.94 -17.73 -22.14
N PHE A 180 5.85 -18.00 -22.87
CA PHE A 180 5.24 -19.32 -22.92
C PHE A 180 6.17 -20.32 -23.62
N PHE A 181 6.69 -19.96 -24.79
CA PHE A 181 7.64 -20.81 -25.52
C PHE A 181 8.97 -20.97 -24.80
N ALA A 182 9.47 -19.95 -24.12
CA ALA A 182 10.73 -20.04 -23.36
C ALA A 182 10.62 -21.09 -22.25
N ARG A 183 9.51 -21.13 -21.51
CA ARG A 183 9.29 -22.16 -20.48
C ARG A 183 9.21 -23.57 -21.05
N GLN A 184 8.57 -23.72 -22.22
CA GLN A 184 8.46 -25.04 -22.85
C GLN A 184 9.79 -25.49 -23.45
N LEU A 185 10.55 -24.56 -24.03
CA LEU A 185 11.88 -24.79 -24.58
C LEU A 185 12.90 -25.10 -23.48
N ASP A 186 12.74 -24.52 -22.29
CA ASP A 186 13.65 -24.74 -21.17
C ASP A 186 13.70 -26.21 -20.72
N ARG A 187 12.60 -26.95 -20.93
CA ARG A 187 12.46 -28.37 -20.58
C ARG A 187 13.21 -29.33 -21.49
N SER A 188 13.71 -28.89 -22.65
CA SER A 188 14.34 -29.77 -23.64
C SER A 188 15.66 -29.20 -24.15
N ASP A 189 16.77 -29.82 -23.74
CA ASP A 189 18.11 -29.44 -24.20
C ASP A 189 18.32 -29.70 -25.69
N VAL A 190 17.68 -30.73 -26.23
CA VAL A 190 17.70 -31.04 -27.67
C VAL A 190 17.01 -29.93 -28.47
N ALA A 191 15.84 -29.46 -28.01
CA ALA A 191 15.13 -28.37 -28.67
C ALA A 191 15.93 -27.06 -28.61
N LYS A 192 16.57 -26.74 -27.47
CA LYS A 192 17.51 -25.61 -27.35
C LYS A 192 18.65 -25.73 -28.35
N HIS A 193 19.28 -26.90 -28.44
CA HIS A 193 20.41 -27.13 -29.33
C HIS A 193 20.03 -27.00 -30.80
N LEU A 194 18.88 -27.54 -31.22
CA LEU A 194 18.37 -27.41 -32.58
C LEU A 194 18.05 -25.96 -32.93
N LEU A 195 17.37 -25.23 -32.03
CA LEU A 195 17.04 -23.82 -32.25
C LEU A 195 18.30 -22.96 -32.33
N ARG A 196 19.28 -23.23 -31.44
CA ARG A 196 20.58 -22.57 -31.45
C ARG A 196 21.32 -22.81 -32.77
N LYS A 197 21.42 -24.08 -33.19
CA LYS A 197 22.20 -24.49 -34.37
C LYS A 197 21.58 -24.02 -35.69
N HIS A 198 20.26 -24.17 -35.87
CA HIS A 198 19.61 -23.93 -37.16
C HIS A 198 19.05 -22.51 -37.35
N LEU A 199 18.56 -21.88 -36.28
CA LEU A 199 17.91 -20.56 -36.38
C LEU A 199 18.83 -19.46 -35.85
N LEU A 200 19.23 -19.56 -34.58
CA LEU A 200 19.90 -18.46 -33.90
C LEU A 200 21.32 -18.22 -34.39
N ASN A 201 22.15 -19.26 -34.52
CA ASN A 201 23.52 -19.11 -35.02
C ASN A 201 23.56 -18.59 -36.46
N GLY A 202 22.63 -19.04 -37.32
CA GLY A 202 22.50 -18.53 -38.69
C GLY A 202 22.15 -17.05 -38.72
N MET A 203 21.18 -16.62 -37.89
CA MET A 203 20.82 -15.21 -37.75
C MET A 203 21.96 -14.37 -37.17
N VAL A 204 22.59 -14.83 -36.08
CA VAL A 204 23.69 -14.12 -35.42
C VAL A 204 24.89 -13.96 -36.37
N ASN A 205 25.28 -15.01 -37.10
CA ASN A 205 26.37 -14.92 -38.07
C ASN A 205 26.04 -13.93 -39.20
N ARG A 206 24.81 -13.95 -39.72
CA ARG A 206 24.37 -12.99 -40.75
C ARG A 206 24.37 -11.55 -40.23
N LEU A 207 23.90 -11.32 -39.01
CA LEU A 207 23.81 -10.00 -38.40
C LEU A 207 25.18 -9.47 -37.94
N SER A 208 26.05 -10.34 -37.46
CA SER A 208 27.44 -10.02 -37.12
C SER A 208 28.24 -9.64 -38.36
N ASN A 209 28.07 -10.36 -39.46
CA ASN A 209 28.81 -10.10 -40.69
C ASN A 209 28.32 -8.83 -41.44
N LYS A 210 27.08 -8.39 -41.20
CA LYS A 210 26.55 -7.12 -41.74
C LYS A 210 27.09 -5.88 -40.99
N ARG A 211 27.84 -6.07 -39.89
CA ARG A 211 28.38 -5.01 -39.01
C ARG A 211 29.89 -4.82 -39.11
N LYS A 212 30.58 -5.67 -39.89
CA LYS A 212 31.96 -5.41 -40.33
C LYS A 212 31.91 -4.67 -41.67
#